data_AF-A0A6N6SG99-F1
#
_entry.id   AF-A0A6N6SG99-F1
#
_cell.length_a   1.000
_cell.length_b   1.000
_cell.length_c   1.000
_cell.angle_alpha   90.00
_cell.angle_beta   90.00
_cell.angle_gamma   90.00
#
_symmetry.space_group_name_H-M   'P 1'
#
loop_
_entity.id
_entity.type
_entity.pdbx_description
1 polymer ?
#
loop_
_entity_poly.entity_id
_entity_poly.type
_entity_poly.pdbx_seq_one_letter_code
_entity_poly.pdbx_strand_id
1 'polypeptide(L)' 'GAEPVIAPEDTGFVAQAMALLPPPPYSDATWADWTAAVKEKTGRKGKGLFMPLRLAVTGEATGPDMGELMPLLQKVRARG' A
#
# COMPACT_ATOMS: atom_id res chain seq x y z
N GLY A 1 2.11 0.96 -18.54
CA GLY A 1 1.91 0.88 -17.09
C GLY A 1 1.06 -0.32 -16.84
N ALA A 2 1.59 -1.35 -16.18
CA ALA A 2 0.81 -2.51 -15.81
C ALA A 2 -0.18 -2.10 -14.72
N GLU A 3 -1.45 -2.41 -14.92
CA GLU A 3 -2.45 -2.35 -13.85
C GLU A 3 -1.98 -3.26 -12.71
N PRO A 4 -2.13 -2.84 -11.44
CA PRO A 4 -1.76 -3.68 -10.32
C PRO A 4 -2.62 -4.94 -10.35
N VAL A 5 -1.99 -6.09 -10.65
CA VAL A 5 -2.65 -7.39 -10.56
C VAL A 5 -2.79 -7.74 -9.08
N ILE A 6 -3.80 -7.17 -8.44
CA ILE A 6 -4.22 -7.52 -7.08
C ILE A 6 -5.07 -8.79 -7.21
N ALA A 7 -4.76 -9.82 -6.42
CA ALA A 7 -5.58 -11.03 -6.40
C ALA A 7 -7.04 -10.67 -6.01
N PRO A 8 -8.06 -11.33 -6.57
CA PRO A 8 -9.46 -11.03 -6.25
C PRO A 8 -9.77 -11.13 -4.74
N GLU A 9 -9.11 -12.04 -4.03
CA GLU A 9 -9.21 -12.17 -2.56
C GLU A 9 -8.63 -10.98 -1.78
N ASP A 10 -7.77 -10.19 -2.41
CA ASP A 10 -7.09 -9.04 -1.81
C ASP A 10 -7.75 -7.72 -2.12
N THR A 11 -8.70 -7.66 -3.07
CA THR A 11 -9.40 -6.42 -3.43
C THR A 11 -10.09 -5.79 -2.22
N GLY A 12 -10.81 -6.58 -1.41
CA GLY A 12 -11.46 -6.10 -0.20
C GLY A 12 -10.49 -5.65 0.89
N PHE A 13 -9.33 -6.31 0.97
CA PHE A 13 -8.26 -5.93 1.89
C PHE A 13 -7.61 -4.59 1.46
N VAL A 14 -7.27 -4.46 0.17
CA VAL A 14 -6.68 -3.24 -0.38
C VAL A 14 -7.63 -2.08 -0.21
N ALA A 15 -8.92 -2.22 -0.51
CA ALA A 15 -9.90 -1.16 -0.29
C ALA A 15 -9.92 -0.64 1.15
N GLN A 16 -9.90 -1.55 2.14
CA GLN A 16 -9.81 -1.18 3.55
C GLN A 16 -8.50 -0.47 3.89
N ALA A 17 -7.39 -0.94 3.33
CA ALA A 17 -6.10 -0.31 3.55
C ALA A 17 -6.01 1.09 2.93
N MET A 18 -6.51 1.29 1.71
CA MET A 18 -6.51 2.60 1.05
C MET A 18 -7.37 3.64 1.78
N ALA A 19 -8.40 3.19 2.51
CA ALA A 19 -9.19 4.03 3.40
C ALA A 19 -8.44 4.47 4.67
N LEU A 20 -7.40 3.71 5.08
CA LEU A 20 -6.52 4.05 6.21
C LEU A 20 -5.31 4.89 5.79
N LEU A 21 -4.98 4.95 4.50
CA LEU A 21 -3.87 5.74 4.02
C LEU A 21 -4.21 7.24 4.16
N PRO A 22 -3.37 8.07 4.81
CA PRO A 22 -3.62 9.51 4.88
C PRO A 22 -3.62 10.15 3.47
N PRO A 23 -4.15 11.38 3.32
CA PRO A 23 -3.90 12.17 2.12
C PRO A 23 -2.41 12.61 2.09
N PRO A 24 -1.85 12.85 0.89
CA PRO A 24 -0.51 13.42 0.75
C PRO A 24 -0.45 14.85 1.36
N PRO A 25 0.75 15.35 1.73
CA PRO A 25 2.07 14.81 1.41
C PRO A 25 2.45 13.57 2.23
N TYR A 26 3.15 12.65 1.60
CA TYR A 26 3.70 11.46 2.27
C TYR A 26 5.15 11.67 2.67
N SER A 27 5.51 11.10 3.80
CA SER A 27 6.87 10.99 4.32
C SER A 27 7.38 9.55 4.23
N ASP A 28 8.66 9.37 4.53
CA ASP A 28 9.29 8.07 4.72
C ASP A 28 8.64 7.23 5.83
N ALA A 29 8.16 7.87 6.89
CA ALA A 29 7.43 7.23 7.97
C ALA A 29 6.02 6.74 7.56
N THR A 30 5.42 7.32 6.51
CA THR A 30 4.02 7.04 6.15
C THR A 30 3.78 5.56 5.88
N TRP A 31 4.73 4.86 5.25
CA TRP A 31 4.59 3.43 5.00
C TRP A 31 4.53 2.62 6.30
N ALA A 32 5.41 2.91 7.25
CA ALA A 32 5.45 2.20 8.53
C ALA A 32 4.16 2.44 9.33
N ASP A 33 3.74 3.70 9.46
CA ASP A 33 2.55 4.08 10.23
C ASP A 33 1.27 3.50 9.61
N TRP A 34 1.14 3.60 8.29
CA TRP A 34 -0.01 3.07 7.56
C TRP A 34 -0.08 1.55 7.65
N THR A 35 1.01 0.84 7.36
CA THR A 35 1.01 -0.62 7.41
C THR A 35 0.81 -1.16 8.83
N ALA A 36 1.23 -0.44 9.87
CA ALA A 36 0.91 -0.75 11.25
C ALA A 36 -0.60 -0.66 11.52
N ALA A 37 -1.25 0.43 11.11
CA ALA A 37 -2.71 0.61 11.24
C ALA A 37 -3.50 -0.45 10.45
N VAL A 38 -3.05 -0.77 9.23
CA VAL A 38 -3.66 -1.82 8.40
C VAL A 38 -3.52 -3.18 9.06
N LYS A 39 -2.34 -3.51 9.60
CA LYS A 39 -2.09 -4.75 10.34
C LYS A 39 -3.00 -4.89 11.55
N GLU A 40 -3.18 -3.82 12.32
CA GLU A 40 -4.07 -3.81 13.48
C GLU A 40 -5.52 -4.05 13.08
N LYS A 41 -5.99 -3.38 12.03
CA LYS A 41 -7.39 -3.47 11.59
C LYS A 41 -7.75 -4.77 10.87
N THR A 42 -6.81 -5.34 10.13
CA THR A 42 -7.05 -6.51 9.26
C THR A 42 -6.50 -7.82 9.82
N GLY A 43 -5.60 -7.75 10.81
CA GLY A 43 -4.89 -8.90 11.34
C GLY A 43 -3.84 -9.53 10.40
N ARG A 44 -3.69 -9.02 9.17
CA ARG A 44 -2.73 -9.56 8.18
C ARG A 44 -1.28 -9.28 8.56
N LYS A 45 -0.37 -10.18 8.19
CA LYS A 45 1.06 -10.10 8.52
C LYS A 45 1.94 -10.61 7.39
N GLY A 46 3.23 -10.27 7.43
CA GLY A 46 4.25 -10.77 6.51
C GLY A 46 3.92 -10.45 5.05
N LYS A 47 4.14 -11.40 4.14
CA LYS A 47 3.90 -11.21 2.70
C LYS A 47 2.44 -10.87 2.38
N GLY A 48 1.47 -11.45 3.09
CA GLY A 48 0.04 -11.19 2.87
C GLY A 48 -0.42 -9.79 3.33
N LEU A 49 0.41 -9.08 4.10
CA LEU A 49 0.21 -7.67 4.41
C LEU A 49 0.93 -6.78 3.39
N PHE A 50 2.24 -6.98 3.22
CA PHE A 50 3.06 -6.01 2.50
C PHE A 50 2.97 -6.10 0.97
N MET A 51 2.89 -7.31 0.41
CA MET A 51 2.88 -7.52 -1.05
C MET A 51 1.65 -6.88 -1.73
N PRO A 52 0.41 -7.14 -1.28
CA PRO A 52 -0.77 -6.52 -1.88
C PRO A 52 -0.79 -4.99 -1.71
N LEU A 53 -0.32 -4.46 -0.57
CA LEU A 53 -0.24 -3.00 -0.37
C LEU A 53 0.79 -2.34 -1.29
N ARG A 54 1.94 -2.99 -1.48
CA ARG A 54 2.97 -2.51 -2.40
C ARG A 54 2.41 -2.44 -3.82
N LEU A 55 1.81 -3.54 -4.28
CA LEU A 55 1.14 -3.59 -5.58
C LEU A 55 0.08 -2.48 -5.73
N ALA A 56 -0.73 -2.24 -4.70
CA ALA A 56 -1.76 -1.20 -4.75
C ALA A 56 -1.20 0.22 -4.94
N VAL A 57 -0.08 0.56 -4.30
CA VAL A 57 0.47 1.92 -4.34
C VAL A 57 1.47 2.14 -5.48
N THR A 58 2.27 1.12 -5.85
CA THR A 58 3.31 1.22 -6.90
C THR A 58 2.93 0.55 -8.22
N GLY A 59 2.08 -0.48 -8.19
CA GLY A 59 1.86 -1.38 -9.33
C GLY A 59 2.94 -2.46 -9.49
N GLU A 60 3.91 -2.54 -8.58
CA GLU A 60 5.05 -3.47 -8.66
C GLU A 60 5.15 -4.33 -7.40
N ALA A 61 5.26 -5.65 -7.57
CA ALA A 61 5.39 -6.60 -6.46
C ALA A 61 6.77 -6.55 -5.77
N THR A 62 7.77 -6.02 -6.46
CA THR A 62 9.16 -5.94 -6.01
C THR A 62 9.68 -4.52 -6.21
N GLY A 63 10.78 -4.17 -5.56
CA GLY A 63 11.50 -2.93 -5.81
C GLY A 63 12.15 -2.39 -4.53
N PRO A 64 12.52 -1.10 -4.50
CA PRO A 64 13.27 -0.50 -3.40
C PRO A 64 12.41 -0.33 -2.15
N ASP A 65 13.03 0.24 -1.12
CA ASP A 65 12.40 0.51 0.17
C ASP A 65 11.14 1.36 0.01
N MET A 66 10.06 0.97 0.69
CA MET A 66 8.78 1.67 0.55
C MET A 66 8.77 3.02 1.25
N GLY A 67 9.51 3.21 2.34
CA GLY A 67 9.67 4.51 2.98
C GLY A 67 10.25 5.53 2.00
N GLU A 68 11.27 5.16 1.24
CA GLU A 68 11.85 6.05 0.22
C GLU A 68 10.90 6.33 -0.94
N LEU A 69 10.04 5.38 -1.29
CA LEU A 69 9.05 5.54 -2.36
C LEU A 69 7.86 6.41 -1.96
N MET A 70 7.45 6.39 -0.69
CA MET A 70 6.25 7.12 -0.23
C MET A 70 6.27 8.62 -0.58
N PRO A 71 7.34 9.39 -0.30
CA PRO A 71 7.44 10.79 -0.69
C PRO A 71 7.31 11.04 -2.20
N LEU A 72 7.70 10.06 -3.03
CA LEU A 72 7.65 10.14 -4.49
C LEU A 72 6.25 9.81 -5.05
N LEU A 73 5.41 9.14 -4.27
CA LEU A 73 4.04 8.76 -4.62
C LEU A 73 3.07 9.95 -4.49
N GLN A 74 3.26 10.98 -5.30
CA GLN A 74 2.38 12.16 -5.38
C GLN A 74 1.03 11.83 -6.07
N LYS A 75 0.94 10.71 -6.78
CA LYS A 75 -0.29 10.14 -7.34
C LYS A 75 -0.37 8.66 -6.99
N VAL A 76 -1.21 8.33 -6.03
CA VAL A 76 -1.45 6.94 -5.61
C VAL A 76 -2.35 6.26 -6.64
N ARG A 77 -1.86 5.22 -7.31
CA ARG A 77 -2.59 4.56 -8.41
C ARG A 77 -3.93 3.96 -7.99
N ALA A 78 -4.02 3.36 -6.80
CA ALA A 78 -5.28 2.80 -6.30
C ALA A 78 -6.31 3.82 -5.78
N ARG A 79 -6.04 5.14 -5.89
CA ARG A 79 -7.04 6.21 -5.66
C ARG A 79 -7.58 6.84 -6.95
N GLY A 80 -7.07 6.42 -8.11
CA GLY A 80 -7.47 6.93 -9.43
C GLY A 80 -8.38 5.97 -10.17
#